data_AF-A0A453BWM1-F1
#
_entry.id   AF-A0A453BWM1-F1
#
_cell.length_a   1.000
_cell.length_b   1.000
_cell.length_c   1.000
_cell.angle_alpha   90.00
_cell.angle_beta   90.00
_cell.angle_gamma   90.00
#
_symmetry.space_group_name_H-M   'P 1'
#
loop_
_entity.id
_entity.type
_entity.pdbx_description
1 polymer ?
#
loop_
_entity_poly.entity_id
_entity_poly.type
_entity_poly.pdbx_seq_one_letter_code
_entity_poly.pdbx_strand_id
1 'polypeptide(L)' 'MEIRKSQDIHSRSAVKILEASSNLYSAIIDDKLCMKIGEGPWCPSDPEWKLAACGDRYAVWHK' A
#
# COMPACT_ATOMS: atom_id res chain seq x y z
N MET A 1 -6.86 5.52 -10.22
CA MET A 1 -6.16 4.99 -11.40
C MET A 1 -4.76 5.55 -11.54
N GLU A 2 -4.54 6.85 -11.31
CA GLU A 2 -3.24 7.51 -11.48
C GLU A 2 -2.08 6.84 -10.72
N ILE A 3 -2.24 6.56 -9.41
CA ILE A 3 -1.18 5.95 -8.60
C ILE A 3 -0.70 4.60 -9.16
N ARG A 4 -1.66 3.76 -9.62
CA ARG A 4 -1.35 2.45 -10.20
C ARG A 4 -0.51 2.59 -11.47
N LYS A 5 -0.89 3.53 -12.34
CA LYS A 5 -0.20 3.79 -13.61
C LYS A 5 1.16 4.46 -13.38
N SER A 6 1.25 5.44 -12.49
CA SER A 6 2.50 6.16 -12.21
C SER A 6 3.57 5.28 -11.60
N GLN A 7 3.16 4.24 -10.86
CA GLN A 7 4.06 3.25 -10.27
C GLN A 7 4.27 2.01 -11.16
N ASP A 8 3.75 2.02 -12.40
CA ASP A 8 3.85 0.91 -13.36
C ASP A 8 3.36 -0.44 -12.79
N ILE A 9 2.33 -0.39 -11.95
CA ILE A 9 1.73 -1.58 -11.37
C ILE A 9 0.87 -2.23 -12.45
N HIS A 10 1.04 -3.53 -12.66
CA HIS A 10 0.37 -4.30 -13.69
C HIS A 10 -0.11 -5.67 -13.17
N SER A 11 -0.79 -6.46 -13.99
CA SER A 11 -1.39 -7.74 -13.56
C SER A 11 -0.37 -8.79 -13.10
N ARG A 12 0.90 -8.64 -13.46
CA ARG A 12 2.00 -9.54 -13.05
C ARG A 12 2.84 -8.98 -11.90
N SER A 13 2.45 -7.85 -11.32
CA SER A 13 3.21 -7.23 -10.23
C SER A 13 3.19 -8.16 -9.02
N ALA A 14 4.35 -8.36 -8.40
CA ALA A 14 4.49 -9.17 -7.21
C ALA A 14 3.80 -8.47 -6.03
N VAL A 15 3.01 -9.24 -5.27
CA VAL A 15 2.35 -8.75 -4.05
C VAL A 15 2.95 -9.48 -2.86
N LYS A 16 3.48 -8.71 -1.91
CA LYS A 16 3.98 -9.19 -0.63
C LYS A 16 3.04 -8.73 0.48
N ILE A 17 2.31 -9.68 1.05
CA ILE A 17 1.46 -9.43 2.22
C ILE A 17 2.37 -9.22 3.44
N LEU A 18 2.13 -8.16 4.19
CA LEU A 18 2.86 -7.85 5.42
C LEU A 18 2.03 -8.19 6.65
N GLU A 19 0.75 -7.84 6.64
CA GLU A 19 -0.21 -8.19 7.69
C GLU A 19 -1.55 -8.57 7.08
N ALA A 20 -2.19 -9.60 7.65
CA ALA A 20 -3.53 -10.02 7.31
C ALA A 20 -4.26 -10.48 8.59
N SER A 21 -5.05 -9.57 9.14
CA SER A 21 -5.88 -9.77 10.33
C SER A 21 -7.31 -9.28 10.06
N SER A 22 -8.22 -9.46 11.02
CA SER A 22 -9.64 -9.14 10.85
C SER A 22 -9.92 -7.65 10.62
N ASN A 23 -9.05 -6.76 11.12
CA ASN A 23 -9.21 -5.31 11.03
C ASN A 23 -8.11 -4.62 10.22
N LEU A 24 -7.14 -5.36 9.67
CA LEU A 24 -6.03 -4.81 8.90
C LEU A 24 -5.55 -5.80 7.83
N TYR A 25 -5.44 -5.30 6.61
CA TYR A 25 -4.65 -5.94 5.57
C TYR A 25 -3.66 -4.93 5.02
N SER A 26 -2.37 -5.28 5.01
CA SER A 26 -1.32 -4.44 4.44
C SER A 26 -0.41 -5.23 3.51
N ALA A 27 0.02 -4.58 2.43
CA ALA A 27 0.83 -5.21 1.41
C ALA A 27 1.74 -4.21 0.71
N ILE A 28 2.85 -4.73 0.18
CA ILE A 28 3.74 -4.06 -0.77
C ILE A 28 3.54 -4.70 -2.14
N ILE A 29 3.47 -3.88 -3.19
CA ILE A 29 3.41 -4.30 -4.58
C ILE A 29 4.64 -3.79 -5.33
N ASP A 30 5.40 -4.71 -5.95
CA ASP A 30 6.65 -4.47 -6.70
C ASP A 30 7.72 -3.62 -5.96
N ASP A 31 7.68 -3.56 -4.63
CA ASP A 31 8.51 -2.65 -3.83
C ASP A 31 8.38 -1.16 -4.20
N LYS A 32 7.34 -0.80 -4.96
CA LYS A 32 7.06 0.55 -5.47
C LYS A 32 5.85 1.21 -4.80
N LEU A 33 4.88 0.39 -4.40
CA LEU A 33 3.64 0.82 -3.78
C LEU A 33 3.39 0.00 -2.52
N CYS A 34 2.97 0.63 -1.43
CA CYS A 34 2.46 -0.09 -0.28
C CYS A 34 1.12 0.47 0.17
N MET A 35 0.33 -0.35 0.85
CA MET A 35 -1.03 0.01 1.19
C MET A 35 -1.52 -0.68 2.44
N LYS A 36 -2.56 -0.09 3.05
CA LYS A 36 -3.41 -0.75 4.02
C LYS A 36 -4.89 -0.58 3.67
N ILE A 37 -5.68 -1.55 4.09
CA ILE A 37 -7.13 -1.41 4.27
C ILE A 37 -7.52 -1.91 5.66
N GLY A 38 -8.62 -1.37 6.18
CA GLY A 38 -9.13 -1.66 7.52
C GLY A 38 -8.83 -0.56 8.54
N GLU A 39 -9.43 -0.73 9.72
CA GLU A 39 -9.36 0.20 10.85
C GLU A 39 -8.05 0.10 11.62
N GLY A 40 -7.37 -1.05 11.54
CA GLY A 40 -6.11 -1.28 12.22
C GLY A 40 -5.03 -0.25 11.81
N PRO A 41 -4.19 0.18 12.77
CA PRO A 41 -3.13 1.14 12.50
C PRO A 41 -2.01 0.46 11.72
N TRP A 42 -1.55 1.11 10.65
CA TRP A 42 -0.36 0.68 9.90
C TRP A 42 0.17 1.83 9.06
N CYS A 43 1.50 1.94 8.96
CA CYS A 43 2.21 2.78 8.00
C CYS A 43 3.59 2.17 7.72
N PRO A 44 4.18 2.43 6.55
CA PRO A 44 5.56 2.04 6.29
C PRO A 44 6.51 2.79 7.24
N SER A 45 7.54 2.11 7.74
CA SER A 45 8.55 2.68 8.63
C SER A 45 9.73 3.33 7.90
N ASP A 46 9.89 3.06 6.60
CA ASP A 46 10.93 3.64 5.76
C ASP A 46 10.51 5.06 5.28
N PRO A 47 11.34 6.10 5.50
CA PRO A 47 11.02 7.48 5.13
C PRO A 47 10.95 7.74 3.62
N GLU A 48 11.41 6.82 2.76
CA GLU A 48 11.27 6.93 1.31
C GLU A 48 9.80 6.87 0.86
N TRP A 49 8.92 6.27 1.67
CA TRP A 49 7.51 6.14 1.35
C TRP A 49 6.75 7.45 1.56
N LYS A 50 6.15 7.95 0.48
CA LYS A 50 5.31 9.16 0.49
C LYS A 50 3.85 8.78 0.45
N LEU A 51 3.04 9.45 1.27
CA LEU A 51 1.60 9.26 1.27
C LEU A 51 1.02 9.74 -0.05
N ALA A 52 0.36 8.83 -0.77
CA ALA A 52 -0.21 9.08 -2.09
C ALA A 52 -1.72 9.36 -2.02
N ALA A 53 -2.41 8.62 -1.15
CA ALA A 53 -3.83 8.78 -0.89
C ALA A 53 -4.20 8.16 0.45
N CYS A 54 -5.17 8.74 1.15
CA CYS A 54 -5.80 8.16 2.33
C CYS A 54 -7.28 8.52 2.38
N GLY A 55 -8.04 7.74 3.16
CA GLY A 55 -9.45 7.97 3.40
C GLY A 55 -9.98 7.01 4.46
N ASP A 56 -11.31 6.85 4.52
CA ASP A 56 -11.94 5.95 5.48
C ASP A 56 -11.43 4.52 5.29
N ARG A 57 -10.75 4.00 6.34
CA ARG A 57 -10.18 2.64 6.38
C ARG A 57 -9.22 2.28 5.24
N TYR A 58 -8.52 3.25 4.62
CA TYR A 58 -7.42 2.93 3.70
C TYR A 58 -6.33 4.00 3.65
N ALA A 59 -5.13 3.58 3.31
CA ALA A 59 -4.04 4.47 2.95
C ALA A 59 -3.10 3.77 1.95
N VAL A 60 -2.51 4.55 1.05
CA VAL A 60 -1.60 4.11 -0.01
C VAL A 60 -0.39 5.02 -0.01
N TRP A 61 0.79 4.42 -0.09
CA TRP A 61 2.07 5.11 -0.23
C TRP A 61 2.80 4.61 -1.48
N HIS A 62 3.69 5.44 -2.00
CA HIS A 62 4.61 5.04 -3.06
C HIS A 62 6.02 5.56 -2.77
N LYS A 63 7.01 4.98 -3.44
CA LYS A 63 8.36 5.56 -3.54
C LYS A 63 8.41 6.65 -4.61
#